data_AF-A0AAE0LC67-F1
#
_entry.id   AF-A0AAE0LC67-F1
#
_cell.length_a   1.000
_cell.length_b   1.000
_cell.length_c   1.000
_cell.angle_alpha   90.00
_cell.angle_beta   90.00
_cell.angle_gamma   90.00
#
_symmetry.space_group_name_H-M   'P 1'
#
loop_
_entity.id
_entity.type
_entity.pdbx_description
1 polymer ?
#
loop_
_entity_poly.entity_id
_entity_poly.type
_entity_poly.pdbx_seq_one_letter_code
_entity_poly.pdbx_strand_id
1 'polypeptide(L)'
;MRSCYSLCKYSHHCPEVILERQGLQGLDGKGQWPVPQCQEREHLSNRKAFAHSSEVANARTVAGYILNYSEYKELQQLSQLSRHNPADPCGVIFGQQFGAGFVRPDAEGTELEMMVKVMINVKPETYLEIGTGKSTSWFPLISSQRAYALENSVPYCESVLKSPVVECLVSQGRLQYVCGSGVNPDGTPLKLAQNGYPAQGTNISALAHAYVFAIDTFGFSQLDMALVDGRFRVACALKLLNYFHDESVLLIHDFWTRPQYGDVFRYYDLIGYTYSLAVLRRKNPRYLLEDWRMAWKRYLHDPF
;
A
#
# COMPACT_ATOMS: atom_id res chain seq x y z
N MET A 1 25.20 -24.93 17.91
CA MET A 1 25.72 -24.24 16.72
C MET A 1 25.28 -24.97 15.45
N ARG A 2 24.17 -24.54 14.85
CA ARG A 2 23.76 -24.87 13.48
C ARG A 2 23.19 -23.59 12.84
N SER A 3 24.12 -22.81 12.27
CA SER A 3 24.05 -22.11 10.98
C SER A 3 22.71 -21.50 10.51
N CYS A 4 22.68 -20.15 10.47
CA CYS A 4 21.76 -19.29 9.70
C CYS A 4 22.01 -19.27 8.17
N TYR A 5 22.70 -20.25 7.58
CA TYR A 5 23.06 -20.21 6.15
C TYR A 5 21.98 -20.64 5.13
N SER A 6 20.73 -20.91 5.52
CA SER A 6 19.78 -21.56 4.61
C SER A 6 18.74 -20.67 3.90
N LEU A 7 18.74 -19.34 4.05
CA LEU A 7 17.66 -18.51 3.45
C LEU A 7 18.09 -17.55 2.33
N CYS A 8 19.38 -17.45 1.99
CA CYS A 8 19.85 -16.67 0.83
C CYS A 8 19.92 -17.47 -0.49
N LYS A 9 19.23 -18.61 -0.63
CA LYS A 9 19.33 -19.46 -1.83
C LYS A 9 18.24 -19.26 -2.89
N TYR A 10 17.23 -18.40 -2.67
CA TYR A 10 16.06 -18.36 -3.57
C TYR A 10 15.60 -16.99 -4.08
N SER A 11 16.37 -15.91 -3.93
CA SER A 11 16.11 -14.69 -4.70
C SER A 11 17.40 -14.09 -5.22
N HIS A 12 17.58 -14.15 -6.55
CA HIS A 12 18.75 -13.61 -7.21
C HIS A 12 18.75 -12.07 -7.32
N HIS A 13 17.77 -11.35 -6.76
CA HIS A 13 17.66 -9.90 -6.88
C HIS A 13 17.25 -9.27 -5.53
N CYS A 14 18.21 -9.11 -4.64
CA CYS A 14 18.15 -8.12 -3.57
C CYS A 14 19.30 -7.14 -3.84
N PRO A 15 19.06 -5.93 -4.39
CA PRO A 15 20.14 -4.98 -4.53
C PRO A 15 20.53 -4.48 -3.14
N GLU A 16 21.75 -4.79 -2.70
CA GLU A 16 22.43 -4.17 -1.53
C GLU A 16 22.68 -2.66 -1.69
N VAL A 17 21.97 -1.99 -2.58
CA VAL A 17 22.20 -0.60 -2.94
C VAL A 17 20.88 0.14 -2.74
N ILE A 18 20.78 0.87 -1.62
CA ILE A 18 20.15 2.20 -1.42
C ILE A 18 20.17 2.46 0.10
N LEU A 19 21.37 2.64 0.67
CA LEU A 19 21.57 3.36 1.93
C LEU A 19 22.83 4.24 1.80
N GLU A 20 22.90 5.05 0.76
CA GLU A 20 23.87 6.15 0.66
C GLU A 20 23.15 7.43 0.23
N ARG A 21 22.81 8.28 1.21
CA ARG A 21 22.72 9.75 1.10
C ARG A 21 22.22 10.38 2.40
N GLN A 22 22.85 10.05 3.53
CA GLN A 22 22.82 10.91 4.72
C GLN A 22 24.20 10.84 5.36
N GLY A 23 24.90 11.97 5.37
CA GLY A 23 26.27 12.08 5.85
C GLY A 23 26.41 11.62 7.30
N LEU A 24 27.03 10.46 7.48
CA LEU A 24 27.65 10.04 8.73
C LEU A 24 29.12 9.81 8.42
N GLN A 25 29.96 10.56 9.13
CA GLN A 25 31.41 10.49 9.03
C GLN A 25 31.91 9.15 9.60
N GLY A 26 32.86 8.52 8.90
CA GLY A 26 33.75 7.50 9.45
C GLY A 26 33.72 6.14 8.73
N LEU A 27 34.39 6.05 7.57
CA LEU A 27 34.92 4.76 7.11
C LEU A 27 36.01 4.32 8.09
N ASP A 28 36.12 3.01 8.36
CA ASP A 28 37.31 2.51 9.05
C ASP A 28 38.57 2.71 8.19
N GLY A 29 39.75 2.59 8.80
CA GLY A 29 41.05 2.75 8.11
C GLY A 29 41.32 1.75 6.97
N LYS A 30 40.32 0.97 6.53
CA LYS A 30 40.35 0.04 5.40
C LYS A 30 39.25 0.32 4.36
N GLY A 31 38.48 1.40 4.49
CA GLY A 31 37.44 1.75 3.52
C GLY A 31 36.23 0.82 3.54
N GLN A 32 35.97 0.13 4.66
CA GLN A 32 34.79 -0.71 4.85
C GLN A 32 33.83 -0.06 5.84
N TRP A 33 32.53 -0.20 5.58
CA TRP A 33 31.48 0.18 6.52
C TRP A 33 31.43 -0.86 7.65
N PRO A 34 31.37 -0.45 8.93
CA PRO A 34 31.21 -1.40 10.03
C PRO A 34 29.86 -2.11 9.87
N VAL A 35 29.90 -3.44 9.73
CA VAL A 35 28.71 -4.30 9.78
C VAL A 35 28.05 -4.09 11.15
N PRO A 36 26.74 -3.78 11.24
CA PRO A 36 26.06 -3.74 12.52
C PRO A 36 26.15 -5.12 13.19
N GLN A 37 26.96 -5.23 14.24
CA GLN A 37 26.91 -6.40 15.11
C GLN A 37 25.59 -6.33 15.88
N CYS A 38 24.65 -7.23 15.56
CA CYS A 38 23.60 -7.59 16.50
C CYS A 38 24.27 -8.20 17.74
N GLN A 39 24.55 -7.38 18.75
CA GLN A 39 24.96 -7.90 20.05
C GLN A 39 23.73 -8.55 20.71
N GLU A 40 23.74 -9.88 20.78
CA GLU A 40 22.92 -10.62 21.72
C GLU A 40 23.25 -10.10 23.13
N ARG A 41 22.28 -9.44 23.79
CA ARG A 41 22.41 -9.16 25.22
C ARG A 41 22.23 -10.49 25.95
N GLU A 42 23.34 -11.08 26.36
CA GLU A 42 23.34 -12.11 27.39
C GLU A 42 22.73 -11.54 28.68
N HIS A 43 21.69 -12.19 29.15
CA HIS A 43 21.15 -12.01 30.49
C HIS A 43 22.20 -12.41 31.52
N LEU A 44 22.88 -11.42 32.10
CA LEU A 44 23.59 -11.57 33.37
C LEU A 44 22.79 -10.90 34.48
N SER A 45 22.41 -11.74 35.44
CA SER A 45 21.81 -11.40 36.71
C SER A 45 22.59 -10.31 37.44
N ASN A 46 21.94 -9.20 37.78
CA ASN A 46 22.23 -8.51 39.04
C ASN A 46 21.04 -7.69 39.52
N ARG A 47 20.60 -8.02 40.74
CA ARG A 47 19.62 -7.27 41.53
C ARG A 47 20.26 -5.96 41.99
N LYS A 48 19.59 -4.84 41.71
CA LYS A 48 19.23 -3.75 42.66
C LYS A 48 19.20 -2.40 41.93
N ALA A 49 18.16 -1.63 42.30
CA ALA A 49 17.98 -0.19 42.10
C ALA A 49 17.73 0.27 40.65
N PHE A 50 16.47 0.50 40.30
CA PHE A 50 15.89 1.85 40.28
C PHE A 50 14.37 1.71 40.11
N ALA A 51 13.65 2.09 41.16
CA ALA A 51 12.21 2.31 41.14
C ALA A 51 11.95 3.77 40.73
N HIS A 52 10.75 4.00 40.18
CA HIS A 52 10.13 5.27 39.76
C HIS A 52 10.34 5.72 38.31
N SER A 53 9.42 5.29 37.44
CA SER A 53 8.37 6.18 36.92
C SER A 53 7.34 5.35 36.15
N SER A 54 6.14 5.26 36.71
CA SER A 54 4.93 4.75 36.06
C SER A 54 4.44 5.70 34.97
N GLU A 55 3.67 5.16 34.02
CA GLU A 55 2.99 5.81 32.88
C GLU A 55 3.77 5.84 31.56
N VAL A 56 3.81 4.68 30.88
CA VAL A 56 3.85 4.64 29.41
C VAL A 56 2.69 3.78 28.94
N ALA A 57 1.80 4.44 28.19
CA ALA A 57 0.64 3.87 27.54
C ALA A 57 1.00 2.67 26.64
N ASN A 58 0.06 1.72 26.57
CA ASN A 58 0.03 0.52 25.73
C ASN A 58 0.90 0.58 24.46
N ALA A 59 2.16 0.15 24.60
CA ALA A 59 2.94 -0.35 23.48
C ALA A 59 2.45 -1.77 23.16
N ARG A 60 1.35 -1.90 22.42
CA ARG A 60 1.13 -3.09 21.57
C ARG A 60 2.08 -2.94 20.39
N THR A 61 3.33 -3.27 20.67
CA THR A 61 4.44 -3.15 19.74
C THR A 61 4.19 -4.03 18.51
N VAL A 62 4.48 -3.45 17.36
CA VAL A 62 4.44 -3.90 15.96
C VAL A 62 5.31 -5.15 15.67
N ALA A 63 5.65 -5.95 16.68
CA ALA A 63 6.46 -7.16 16.55
C ALA A 63 5.72 -8.38 15.93
N GLY A 64 4.46 -8.21 15.52
CA GLY A 64 3.60 -9.30 15.05
C GLY A 64 3.65 -9.62 13.56
N TYR A 65 4.38 -8.87 12.74
CA TYR A 65 4.29 -9.00 11.27
C TYR A 65 5.31 -9.97 10.62
N ILE A 66 6.05 -10.75 11.41
CA ILE A 66 6.81 -11.90 10.88
C ILE A 66 5.89 -13.13 11.00
N LEU A 67 5.06 -13.38 9.99
CA LEU A 67 4.10 -14.49 10.01
C LEU A 67 4.54 -15.66 9.13
N ASN A 68 4.50 -16.85 9.74
CA ASN A 68 4.80 -18.14 9.12
C ASN A 68 3.77 -18.53 8.04
N TYR A 69 4.26 -19.22 7.00
CA TYR A 69 3.63 -19.54 5.71
C TYR A 69 2.47 -20.57 5.75
N SER A 70 1.79 -20.84 6.88
CA SER A 70 1.01 -22.09 7.04
C SER A 70 -0.51 -21.99 7.07
N GLU A 71 -1.17 -20.88 6.73
CA GLU A 71 -2.64 -20.77 6.94
C GLU A 71 -3.45 -20.31 5.71
N TYR A 72 -3.52 -21.19 4.71
CA TYR A 72 -4.52 -21.14 3.62
C TYR A 72 -5.99 -21.23 4.12
N LYS A 73 -6.21 -21.49 5.42
CA LYS A 73 -7.55 -21.52 6.06
C LYS A 73 -8.17 -20.13 6.22
N GLU A 74 -7.37 -19.06 6.29
CA GLU A 74 -7.88 -17.70 6.45
C GLU A 74 -8.54 -17.15 5.17
N LEU A 75 -8.07 -17.56 3.98
CA LEU A 75 -8.71 -17.23 2.71
C LEU A 75 -10.10 -17.87 2.56
N GLN A 76 -10.29 -19.08 3.11
CA GLN A 76 -11.62 -19.67 3.22
C GLN A 76 -12.49 -18.96 4.26
N GLN A 77 -11.91 -18.45 5.36
CA GLN A 77 -12.65 -17.63 6.32
C GLN A 77 -13.11 -16.29 5.75
N LEU A 78 -12.37 -15.65 4.82
CA LEU A 78 -12.87 -14.46 4.11
C LEU A 78 -14.06 -14.73 3.23
N SER A 79 -14.02 -15.87 2.54
CA SER A 79 -15.17 -16.34 1.82
C SER A 79 -16.34 -16.66 2.76
N GLN A 80 -16.11 -16.92 4.04
CA GLN A 80 -17.17 -17.08 5.05
C GLN A 80 -17.63 -15.72 5.62
N LEU A 81 -16.72 -14.75 5.79
CA LEU A 81 -17.02 -13.38 6.19
C LEU A 81 -17.89 -12.66 5.16
N SER A 82 -17.66 -12.88 3.86
CA SER A 82 -18.50 -12.33 2.79
C SER A 82 -19.77 -13.15 2.51
N ARG A 83 -19.78 -14.46 2.80
CA ARG A 83 -20.92 -15.36 2.51
C ARG A 83 -22.00 -15.39 3.60
N HIS A 84 -21.78 -14.82 4.78
CA HIS A 84 -22.71 -14.98 5.91
C HIS A 84 -23.36 -13.72 6.45
N ASN A 85 -23.15 -12.56 5.82
CA ASN A 85 -24.09 -11.46 6.00
C ASN A 85 -25.08 -11.42 4.83
N PRO A 86 -26.24 -12.09 4.91
CA PRO A 86 -27.28 -11.98 3.88
C PRO A 86 -27.80 -10.54 3.71
N ALA A 87 -27.46 -9.62 4.62
CA ALA A 87 -27.74 -8.19 4.47
C ALA A 87 -26.72 -7.45 3.58
N ASP A 88 -25.60 -8.07 3.16
CA ASP A 88 -24.68 -7.49 2.17
C ASP A 88 -24.93 -8.09 0.78
N PRO A 89 -25.79 -7.48 -0.05
CA PRO A 89 -26.11 -8.00 -1.37
C PRO A 89 -24.88 -8.12 -2.28
N CYS A 90 -23.87 -7.26 -2.09
CA CYS A 90 -22.66 -7.28 -2.91
C CYS A 90 -21.76 -8.47 -2.54
N GLY A 91 -21.69 -8.82 -1.26
CA GLY A 91 -21.02 -10.03 -0.77
C GLY A 91 -21.68 -11.34 -1.27
N VAL A 92 -23.00 -11.34 -1.45
CA VAL A 92 -23.73 -12.47 -2.04
C VAL A 92 -23.38 -12.65 -3.52
N ILE A 93 -23.42 -11.57 -4.32
CA ILE A 93 -23.04 -11.58 -5.74
C ILE A 93 -21.62 -12.12 -5.90
N PHE A 94 -20.71 -11.63 -5.04
CA PHE A 94 -19.33 -12.09 -4.99
C PHE A 94 -19.21 -13.59 -4.70
N GLY A 95 -19.94 -14.09 -3.70
CA GLY A 95 -19.97 -15.52 -3.36
C GLY A 95 -20.48 -16.41 -4.49
N GLN A 96 -21.43 -15.93 -5.31
CA GLN A 96 -21.93 -16.64 -6.48
C GLN A 96 -20.89 -16.73 -7.61
N GLN A 97 -20.13 -15.66 -7.85
CA GLN A 97 -19.04 -15.66 -8.84
C GLN A 97 -17.90 -16.61 -8.47
N PHE A 98 -17.67 -16.82 -7.17
CA PHE A 98 -16.66 -17.75 -6.67
C PHE A 98 -16.89 -19.20 -7.09
N GLY A 99 -18.14 -19.61 -7.32
CA GLY A 99 -18.48 -20.97 -7.74
C GLY A 99 -18.40 -21.22 -9.26
N ALA A 100 -18.39 -20.17 -10.09
CA ALA A 100 -18.63 -20.26 -11.54
C ALA A 100 -17.40 -19.95 -12.42
N GLY A 101 -16.19 -19.95 -11.85
CA GLY A 101 -14.95 -19.57 -12.56
C GLY A 101 -14.32 -18.32 -11.96
N PHE A 102 -13.95 -18.44 -10.68
CA PHE A 102 -13.47 -17.36 -9.85
C PHE A 102 -12.33 -16.54 -10.49
N VAL A 103 -12.53 -15.22 -10.61
CA VAL A 103 -11.55 -14.27 -11.14
C VAL A 103 -10.71 -13.72 -9.97
N ARG A 104 -9.48 -14.22 -9.83
CA ARG A 104 -8.51 -13.79 -8.81
C ARG A 104 -7.96 -12.38 -9.09
N PRO A 105 -7.69 -11.55 -8.06
CA PRO A 105 -6.85 -10.37 -8.21
C PRO A 105 -5.55 -10.68 -8.97
N ASP A 106 -5.00 -9.70 -9.68
CA ASP A 106 -3.76 -9.91 -10.46
C ASP A 106 -2.53 -10.06 -9.54
N ALA A 107 -2.59 -9.51 -8.31
CA ALA A 107 -1.70 -9.93 -7.24
C ALA A 107 -2.00 -11.40 -6.89
N GLU A 108 -1.03 -12.28 -7.07
CA GLU A 108 -1.16 -13.71 -6.80
C GLU A 108 -0.28 -14.18 -5.63
N GLY A 109 -0.69 -15.29 -5.02
CA GLY A 109 0.08 -15.96 -3.97
C GLY A 109 0.24 -15.12 -2.70
N THR A 110 1.49 -14.95 -2.31
CA THR A 110 1.93 -14.35 -1.04
C THR A 110 1.64 -12.85 -0.92
N GLU A 111 1.61 -12.12 -2.03
CA GLU A 111 1.24 -10.71 -2.03
C GLU A 111 -0.22 -10.53 -1.69
N LEU A 112 -1.10 -11.27 -2.38
CA LEU A 112 -2.53 -11.28 -2.07
C LEU A 112 -2.78 -11.70 -0.62
N GLU A 113 -2.10 -12.75 -0.15
CA GLU A 113 -2.20 -13.21 1.24
C GLU A 113 -1.82 -12.10 2.23
N MET A 114 -0.70 -11.40 2.00
CA MET A 114 -0.26 -10.29 2.85
C MET A 114 -1.26 -9.13 2.82
N MET A 115 -1.72 -8.70 1.65
CA MET A 115 -2.70 -7.62 1.50
C MET A 115 -3.97 -7.93 2.30
N VAL A 116 -4.50 -9.13 2.11
CA VAL A 116 -5.67 -9.65 2.81
C VAL A 116 -5.47 -9.68 4.32
N LYS A 117 -4.35 -10.24 4.81
CA LYS A 117 -4.03 -10.30 6.23
C LYS A 117 -3.93 -8.91 6.84
N VAL A 118 -3.31 -7.97 6.13
CA VAL A 118 -3.24 -6.58 6.58
C VAL A 118 -4.65 -5.98 6.65
N MET A 119 -5.49 -6.14 5.62
CA MET A 119 -6.86 -5.62 5.62
C MET A 119 -7.72 -6.19 6.76
N ILE A 120 -7.65 -7.51 7.03
CA ILE A 120 -8.39 -8.14 8.14
C ILE A 120 -7.92 -7.61 9.50
N ASN A 121 -6.62 -7.36 9.64
CA ASN A 121 -6.06 -6.87 10.91
C ASN A 121 -6.37 -5.39 11.12
N VAL A 122 -6.27 -4.58 10.07
CA VAL A 122 -6.57 -3.14 10.12
C VAL A 122 -8.08 -2.90 10.27
N LYS A 123 -8.91 -3.71 9.60
CA LYS A 123 -10.38 -3.55 9.52
C LYS A 123 -10.77 -2.12 9.11
N PRO A 124 -10.30 -1.65 7.94
CA PRO A 124 -10.50 -0.26 7.54
C PRO A 124 -11.99 0.06 7.41
N GLU A 125 -12.41 1.18 7.98
CA GLU A 125 -13.73 1.74 7.69
C GLU A 125 -13.72 2.41 6.32
N THR A 126 -12.62 3.07 6.00
CA THR A 126 -12.35 3.79 4.77
C THR A 126 -11.13 3.22 4.04
N TYR A 127 -11.33 2.84 2.78
CA TYR A 127 -10.30 2.25 1.93
C TYR A 127 -10.21 2.98 0.59
N LEU A 128 -9.00 3.27 0.10
CA LEU A 128 -8.78 3.83 -1.23
C LEU A 128 -7.88 2.93 -2.07
N GLU A 129 -8.31 2.63 -3.29
CA GLU A 129 -7.51 1.95 -4.31
C GLU A 129 -7.13 2.95 -5.42
N ILE A 130 -5.82 3.10 -5.68
CA ILE A 130 -5.29 3.90 -6.78
C ILE A 130 -4.64 2.93 -7.77
N GLY A 131 -5.19 2.87 -8.98
CA GLY A 131 -4.95 1.79 -9.94
C GLY A 131 -5.92 0.66 -9.66
N THR A 132 -6.95 0.53 -10.50
CA THR A 132 -8.04 -0.42 -10.25
C THR A 132 -7.80 -1.72 -10.99
N GLY A 133 -8.64 -2.71 -10.70
CA GLY A 133 -8.61 -4.00 -11.38
C GLY A 133 -9.51 -5.00 -10.73
N LYS A 134 -9.12 -6.27 -10.79
CA LYS A 134 -9.88 -7.36 -10.14
C LYS A 134 -9.90 -7.20 -8.61
N SER A 135 -8.85 -6.63 -8.02
CA SER A 135 -8.77 -6.22 -6.61
C SER A 135 -9.94 -5.32 -6.18
N THR A 136 -10.42 -4.46 -7.07
CA THR A 136 -11.52 -3.53 -6.80
C THR A 136 -12.85 -4.23 -6.56
N SER A 137 -13.01 -5.48 -7.02
CA SER A 137 -14.18 -6.32 -6.71
C SER A 137 -14.07 -7.06 -5.36
N TRP A 138 -12.89 -7.00 -4.73
CA TRP A 138 -12.53 -7.77 -3.55
C TRP A 138 -12.36 -6.90 -2.31
N PHE A 139 -11.39 -6.00 -2.35
CA PHE A 139 -10.94 -5.26 -1.17
C PHE A 139 -12.01 -4.33 -0.59
N PRO A 140 -12.86 -3.66 -1.39
CA PRO A 140 -14.02 -2.92 -0.88
C PRO A 140 -15.02 -3.75 -0.07
N LEU A 141 -15.07 -5.08 -0.24
CA LEU A 141 -15.94 -5.94 0.57
C LEU A 141 -15.40 -6.17 1.98
N ILE A 142 -14.09 -5.98 2.17
CA ILE A 142 -13.43 -6.13 3.48
C ILE A 142 -13.54 -4.83 4.29
N SER A 143 -13.66 -3.67 3.63
CA SER A 143 -13.89 -2.40 4.34
C SER A 143 -15.32 -2.31 4.87
N SER A 144 -15.45 -1.78 6.08
CA SER A 144 -16.72 -1.82 6.82
C SER A 144 -17.69 -0.70 6.44
N GLN A 145 -17.22 0.41 5.85
CA GLN A 145 -18.08 1.54 5.47
C GLN A 145 -17.95 1.93 3.99
N ARG A 146 -16.87 2.63 3.63
CA ARG A 146 -16.71 3.25 2.30
C ARG A 146 -15.38 2.85 1.66
N ALA A 147 -15.48 2.58 0.37
CA ALA A 147 -14.33 2.40 -0.50
C ALA A 147 -14.30 3.49 -1.57
N TYR A 148 -13.10 3.79 -2.03
CA TYR A 148 -12.80 4.74 -3.07
C TYR A 148 -11.89 4.05 -4.09
N ALA A 149 -12.07 4.33 -5.38
CA ALA A 149 -11.27 3.73 -6.44
C ALA A 149 -10.96 4.76 -7.53
N LEU A 150 -9.69 4.85 -7.93
CA LEU A 150 -9.18 5.80 -8.91
C LEU A 150 -8.41 5.08 -10.03
N GLU A 151 -8.82 5.29 -11.27
CA GLU A 151 -8.17 4.73 -12.48
C GLU A 151 -8.05 5.81 -13.56
N ASN A 152 -7.01 5.80 -14.40
CA ASN A 152 -6.84 6.79 -15.48
C ASN A 152 -7.08 6.24 -16.88
N SER A 153 -7.06 4.92 -17.06
CA SER A 153 -7.37 4.29 -18.34
C SER A 153 -8.89 4.16 -18.52
N VAL A 154 -9.50 5.01 -19.35
CA VAL A 154 -10.95 4.99 -19.62
C VAL A 154 -11.45 3.60 -20.05
N PRO A 155 -10.83 2.91 -21.03
CA PRO A 155 -11.29 1.57 -21.41
C PRO A 155 -11.21 0.58 -20.26
N TYR A 156 -10.21 0.72 -19.37
CA TYR A 156 -10.06 -0.14 -18.22
C TYR A 156 -11.10 0.18 -17.13
N CYS A 157 -11.37 1.47 -16.86
CA CYS A 157 -12.46 1.91 -15.99
C CYS A 157 -13.79 1.26 -16.39
N GLU A 158 -14.13 1.34 -17.69
CA GLU A 158 -15.36 0.74 -18.22
C GLU A 158 -15.40 -0.77 -18.03
N SER A 159 -14.24 -1.45 -18.10
CA SER A 159 -14.16 -2.89 -17.86
C SER A 159 -14.37 -3.27 -16.40
N VAL A 160 -13.81 -2.50 -15.47
CA VAL A 160 -13.95 -2.73 -14.01
C VAL A 160 -15.39 -2.46 -13.57
N LEU A 161 -16.01 -1.39 -14.07
CA LEU A 161 -17.40 -1.04 -13.76
C LEU A 161 -18.42 -2.06 -14.27
N LYS A 162 -18.07 -2.91 -15.25
CA LYS A 162 -18.92 -4.03 -15.70
C LYS A 162 -18.90 -5.23 -14.75
N SER A 163 -18.05 -5.24 -13.72
CA SER A 163 -18.08 -6.28 -12.70
C SER A 163 -19.37 -6.16 -11.88
N PRO A 164 -20.20 -7.22 -11.80
CA PRO A 164 -21.44 -7.19 -11.01
C PRO A 164 -21.24 -6.79 -9.54
N VAL A 165 -20.09 -7.13 -8.96
CA VAL A 165 -19.75 -6.77 -7.57
C VAL A 165 -19.43 -5.28 -7.46
N VAL A 166 -18.66 -4.73 -8.41
CA VAL A 166 -18.32 -3.31 -8.46
C VAL A 166 -19.58 -2.48 -8.73
N GLU A 167 -20.40 -2.89 -9.70
CA GLU A 167 -21.69 -2.25 -10.00
C GLU A 167 -22.59 -2.22 -8.76
N CYS A 168 -22.70 -3.35 -8.04
CA CYS A 168 -23.42 -3.41 -6.78
C CYS A 168 -22.86 -2.40 -5.76
N LEU A 169 -21.54 -2.42 -5.50
CA LEU A 169 -20.91 -1.54 -4.53
C LEU A 169 -21.13 -0.05 -4.86
N VAL A 170 -21.06 0.32 -6.13
CA VAL A 170 -21.34 1.68 -6.60
C VAL A 170 -22.81 2.02 -6.41
N SER A 171 -23.73 1.14 -6.79
CA SER A 171 -25.19 1.36 -6.64
C SER A 171 -25.63 1.52 -5.18
N GLN A 172 -24.93 0.87 -4.25
CA GLN A 172 -25.16 0.97 -2.80
C GLN A 172 -24.45 2.18 -2.18
N GLY A 173 -23.69 2.97 -2.95
CA GLY A 173 -22.88 4.07 -2.42
C GLY A 173 -21.74 3.62 -1.50
N ARG A 174 -21.40 2.31 -1.52
CA ARG A 174 -20.27 1.74 -0.77
C ARG A 174 -18.94 1.94 -1.49
N LEU A 175 -18.95 2.10 -2.81
CA LEU A 175 -17.78 2.43 -3.62
C LEU A 175 -18.01 3.71 -4.41
N GLN A 176 -17.17 4.72 -4.20
CA GLN A 176 -17.07 5.86 -5.10
C GLN A 176 -15.92 5.62 -6.08
N TYR A 177 -16.26 5.59 -7.37
CA TYR A 177 -15.31 5.28 -8.44
C TYR A 177 -15.05 6.51 -9.31
N VAL A 178 -13.79 6.89 -9.50
CA VAL A 178 -13.37 8.02 -10.33
C VAL A 178 -12.46 7.52 -11.46
N CYS A 179 -12.80 7.92 -12.69
CA CYS A 179 -11.95 7.71 -13.86
C CYS A 179 -11.22 9.02 -14.22
N GLY A 180 -9.96 9.18 -13.80
CA GLY A 180 -9.14 10.39 -13.91
C GLY A 180 -8.21 10.39 -15.12
N SER A 181 -8.74 10.33 -16.35
CA SER A 181 -7.91 10.27 -17.58
C SER A 181 -7.27 11.60 -17.99
N GLY A 182 -7.80 12.72 -17.49
CA GLY A 182 -7.35 14.08 -17.79
C GLY A 182 -7.63 14.53 -19.23
N VAL A 183 -7.47 15.84 -19.45
CA VAL A 183 -7.63 16.50 -20.76
C VAL A 183 -6.46 17.47 -21.01
N ASN A 184 -6.15 17.70 -22.28
CA ASN A 184 -5.27 18.77 -22.73
C ASN A 184 -5.91 20.15 -22.48
N PRO A 185 -5.14 21.25 -22.53
CA PRO A 185 -5.68 22.61 -22.42
C PRO A 185 -6.75 22.96 -23.46
N ASP A 186 -6.73 22.31 -24.62
CA ASP A 186 -7.73 22.46 -25.69
C ASP A 186 -9.00 21.60 -25.47
N GLY A 187 -9.08 20.87 -24.35
CA GLY A 187 -10.21 20.01 -23.99
C GLY A 187 -10.14 18.59 -24.59
N THR A 188 -9.15 18.28 -25.43
CA THR A 188 -9.02 16.93 -26.00
C THR A 188 -8.53 15.93 -24.94
N PRO A 189 -8.97 14.64 -24.97
CA PRO A 189 -8.47 13.64 -24.03
C PRO A 189 -6.95 13.45 -24.11
N LEU A 190 -6.30 13.23 -22.95
CA LEU A 190 -4.89 12.86 -22.94
C LEU A 190 -4.69 11.50 -23.58
N LYS A 191 -3.60 11.36 -24.36
CA LYS A 191 -3.24 10.09 -24.99
C LYS A 191 -2.62 9.17 -23.94
N LEU A 192 -3.20 8.00 -23.74
CA LEU A 192 -2.66 6.98 -22.85
C LEU A 192 -2.39 5.70 -23.65
N ALA A 193 -1.30 5.04 -23.31
CA ALA A 193 -1.01 3.69 -23.72
C ALA A 193 -1.77 2.69 -22.82
N GLN A 194 -1.52 1.40 -23.02
CA GLN A 194 -2.08 0.33 -22.21
C GLN A 194 -1.81 0.56 -20.71
N ASN A 195 -2.70 0.11 -19.83
CA ASN A 195 -2.58 0.23 -18.37
C ASN A 195 -2.40 1.66 -17.85
N GLY A 196 -2.91 2.65 -18.59
CA GLY A 196 -2.87 4.05 -18.18
C GLY A 196 -1.47 4.70 -18.26
N TYR A 197 -0.48 4.05 -18.87
CA TYR A 197 0.82 4.68 -19.12
C TYR A 197 0.67 5.90 -20.04
N PRO A 198 1.43 6.98 -19.85
CA PRO A 198 1.43 8.08 -20.80
C PRO A 198 1.97 7.60 -22.16
N ALA A 199 1.23 7.88 -23.23
CA ALA A 199 1.71 7.66 -24.59
C ALA A 199 2.81 8.69 -24.96
N GLN A 200 3.46 8.49 -26.10
CA GLN A 200 4.40 9.47 -26.63
C GLN A 200 3.70 10.82 -26.86
N GLY A 201 4.31 11.90 -26.36
CA GLY A 201 3.80 13.26 -26.50
C GLY A 201 2.70 13.64 -25.50
N THR A 202 2.36 12.75 -24.56
CA THR A 202 1.40 13.07 -23.50
C THR A 202 1.92 14.15 -22.58
N ASN A 203 1.08 15.14 -22.27
CA ASN A 203 1.38 16.14 -21.27
C ASN A 203 1.35 15.50 -19.87
N ILE A 204 2.52 15.09 -19.38
CA ILE A 204 2.69 14.42 -18.09
C ILE A 204 2.17 15.28 -16.94
N SER A 205 2.39 16.59 -16.97
CA SER A 205 1.92 17.50 -15.93
C SER A 205 0.39 17.52 -15.88
N ALA A 206 -0.28 17.64 -17.03
CA ALA A 206 -1.75 17.58 -17.09
C ALA A 206 -2.29 16.22 -16.61
N LEU A 207 -1.62 15.12 -16.97
CA LEU A 207 -2.00 13.78 -16.51
C LEU A 207 -1.84 13.64 -15.00
N ALA A 208 -0.69 14.04 -14.45
CA ALA A 208 -0.41 13.99 -13.02
C ALA A 208 -1.40 14.87 -12.24
N HIS A 209 -1.74 16.04 -12.76
CA HIS A 209 -2.78 16.88 -12.20
C HIS A 209 -4.13 16.18 -12.18
N ALA A 210 -4.57 15.63 -13.32
CA ALA A 210 -5.85 14.94 -13.40
C ALA A 210 -5.92 13.69 -12.50
N TYR A 211 -4.82 12.96 -12.34
CA TYR A 211 -4.79 11.72 -11.59
C TYR A 211 -4.51 11.95 -10.09
N VAL A 212 -3.41 12.60 -9.73
CA VAL A 212 -3.01 12.77 -8.33
C VAL A 212 -3.96 13.72 -7.58
N PHE A 213 -4.50 14.75 -8.24
CA PHE A 213 -5.49 15.64 -7.60
C PHE A 213 -6.89 15.04 -7.58
N ALA A 214 -7.20 14.01 -8.38
CA ALA A 214 -8.49 13.33 -8.29
C ALA A 214 -8.70 12.70 -6.91
N ILE A 215 -7.63 12.41 -6.16
CA ILE A 215 -7.70 11.99 -4.75
C ILE A 215 -8.51 12.99 -3.92
N ASP A 216 -8.37 14.29 -4.17
CA ASP A 216 -9.06 15.35 -3.42
C ASP A 216 -10.57 15.38 -3.71
N THR A 217 -11.02 14.79 -4.83
CA THR A 217 -12.43 14.82 -5.26
C THR A 217 -13.32 13.85 -4.50
N PHE A 218 -12.74 12.89 -3.79
CA PHE A 218 -13.49 11.94 -2.96
C PHE A 218 -14.05 12.55 -1.67
N GLY A 219 -13.50 13.68 -1.21
CA GLY A 219 -14.05 14.43 -0.08
C GLY A 219 -14.00 13.72 1.28
N PHE A 220 -13.22 12.64 1.44
CA PHE A 220 -12.95 12.07 2.76
C PHE A 220 -12.01 12.97 3.57
N SER A 221 -12.23 13.04 4.88
CA SER A 221 -11.36 13.79 5.80
C SER A 221 -10.21 12.94 6.33
N GLN A 222 -10.42 11.62 6.44
CA GLN A 222 -9.42 10.65 6.88
C GLN A 222 -9.55 9.33 6.09
N LEU A 223 -8.44 8.60 5.98
CA LEU A 223 -8.36 7.27 5.41
C LEU A 223 -7.68 6.30 6.37
N ASP A 224 -8.26 5.13 6.58
CA ASP A 224 -7.64 4.05 7.36
C ASP A 224 -6.61 3.29 6.53
N MET A 225 -6.88 3.11 5.25
CA MET A 225 -6.02 2.29 4.39
C MET A 225 -6.05 2.73 2.93
N ALA A 226 -4.92 2.59 2.24
CA ALA A 226 -4.87 2.73 0.80
C ALA A 226 -3.96 1.70 0.13
N LEU A 227 -4.33 1.31 -1.09
CA LEU A 227 -3.49 0.56 -2.02
C LEU A 227 -3.08 1.47 -3.19
N VAL A 228 -1.78 1.57 -3.42
CA VAL A 228 -1.20 2.26 -4.58
C VAL A 228 -0.61 1.23 -5.53
N ASP A 229 -1.37 0.93 -6.58
CA ASP A 229 -1.02 0.04 -7.69
C ASP A 229 -1.22 0.70 -9.08
N GLY A 230 -1.45 2.01 -9.10
CA GLY A 230 -1.67 2.79 -10.33
C GLY A 230 -0.41 3.44 -10.87
N ARG A 231 -0.60 4.62 -11.48
CA ARG A 231 0.47 5.50 -11.95
C ARG A 231 0.88 6.51 -10.87
N PHE A 232 2.02 7.17 -11.08
CA PHE A 232 2.54 8.21 -10.17
C PHE A 232 2.64 7.73 -8.71
N ARG A 233 3.12 6.51 -8.48
CA ARG A 233 2.93 5.83 -7.19
C ARG A 233 3.52 6.60 -6.02
N VAL A 234 4.70 7.19 -6.19
CA VAL A 234 5.33 8.03 -5.16
C VAL A 234 4.53 9.31 -4.89
N ALA A 235 4.05 9.98 -5.94
CA ALA A 235 3.24 11.19 -5.76
C ALA A 235 1.92 10.86 -5.04
N CYS A 236 1.22 9.79 -5.44
CA CYS A 236 0.02 9.30 -4.79
C CYS A 236 0.29 8.93 -3.32
N ALA A 237 1.31 8.12 -3.04
CA ALA A 237 1.72 7.74 -1.69
C ALA A 237 1.97 8.97 -0.80
N LEU A 238 2.71 9.96 -1.28
CA LEU A 238 3.00 11.17 -0.51
C LEU A 238 1.78 12.10 -0.38
N LYS A 239 0.88 12.12 -1.37
CA LYS A 239 -0.36 12.90 -1.31
C LYS A 239 -1.28 12.38 -0.19
N LEU A 240 -1.32 11.07 0.00
CA LEU A 240 -2.12 10.40 1.02
C LEU A 240 -1.75 10.76 2.47
N LEU A 241 -0.54 11.26 2.72
CA LEU A 241 -0.16 11.79 4.04
C LEU A 241 -1.13 12.87 4.54
N ASN A 242 -1.79 13.61 3.65
CA ASN A 242 -2.76 14.64 4.02
C ASN A 242 -4.07 14.07 4.60
N TYR A 243 -4.34 12.79 4.35
CA TYR A 243 -5.58 12.09 4.71
C TYR A 243 -5.33 10.98 5.75
N PHE A 244 -4.08 10.58 5.93
CA PHE A 244 -3.71 9.52 6.86
C PHE A 244 -3.62 10.03 8.30
N HIS A 245 -4.26 9.32 9.22
CA HIS A 245 -4.00 9.41 10.66
C HIS A 245 -2.82 8.50 11.05
N ASP A 246 -2.45 8.48 12.33
CA ASP A 246 -1.22 7.80 12.80
C ASP A 246 -1.27 6.27 12.65
N GLU A 247 -2.47 5.68 12.60
CA GLU A 247 -2.67 4.23 12.43
C GLU A 247 -2.96 3.83 10.98
N SER A 248 -3.04 4.79 10.04
CA SER A 248 -3.33 4.49 8.64
C SER A 248 -2.25 3.63 8.01
N VAL A 249 -2.65 2.71 7.13
CA VAL A 249 -1.75 1.80 6.42
C VAL A 249 -1.75 2.07 4.92
N LEU A 250 -0.56 2.20 4.36
CA LEU A 250 -0.34 2.30 2.92
C LEU A 250 0.27 0.99 2.41
N LEU A 251 -0.36 0.43 1.38
CA LEU A 251 0.21 -0.63 0.56
C LEU A 251 0.73 -0.03 -0.74
N ILE A 252 1.97 -0.34 -1.11
CA ILE A 252 2.51 0.01 -2.44
C ILE A 252 2.95 -1.29 -3.11
N HIS A 253 2.33 -1.60 -4.25
CA HIS A 253 2.67 -2.77 -5.05
C HIS A 253 3.90 -2.47 -5.94
N ASP A 254 4.62 -3.50 -6.40
CA ASP A 254 5.81 -3.39 -7.25
C ASP A 254 6.88 -2.40 -6.73
N PHE A 255 7.06 -2.38 -5.42
CA PHE A 255 7.90 -1.41 -4.73
C PHE A 255 9.39 -1.62 -4.99
N TRP A 256 9.86 -2.85 -4.81
CA TRP A 256 11.31 -3.14 -4.82
C TRP A 256 11.92 -3.16 -6.22
N THR A 257 11.10 -3.22 -7.27
CA THR A 257 11.55 -3.18 -8.67
C THR A 257 11.83 -1.76 -9.16
N ARG A 258 11.53 -0.73 -8.35
CA ARG A 258 11.61 0.69 -8.71
C ARG A 258 12.37 1.48 -7.63
N PRO A 259 13.70 1.65 -7.76
CA PRO A 259 14.55 2.32 -6.78
C PRO A 259 14.04 3.67 -6.28
N GLN A 260 13.43 4.47 -7.17
CA GLN A 260 12.93 5.80 -6.85
C GLN A 260 11.79 5.80 -5.84
N TYR A 261 11.13 4.66 -5.61
CA TYR A 261 10.08 4.56 -4.61
C TYR A 261 10.63 4.63 -3.18
N GLY A 262 11.93 4.38 -2.98
CA GLY A 262 12.57 4.48 -1.67
C GLY A 262 12.44 5.87 -1.03
N ASP A 263 12.15 6.92 -1.79
CA ASP A 263 11.92 8.27 -1.25
C ASP A 263 10.71 8.35 -0.31
N VAL A 264 9.74 7.45 -0.42
CA VAL A 264 8.62 7.40 0.53
C VAL A 264 9.07 7.09 1.95
N PHE A 265 10.22 6.42 2.14
CA PHE A 265 10.78 6.11 3.46
C PHE A 265 11.22 7.35 4.25
N ARG A 266 11.26 8.52 3.62
CA ARG A 266 11.43 9.79 4.34
C ARG A 266 10.20 10.12 5.20
N TYR A 267 9.03 9.66 4.80
CA TYR A 267 7.72 10.03 5.37
C TYR A 267 6.94 8.85 5.94
N TYR A 268 7.31 7.64 5.56
CA TYR A 268 6.68 6.39 6.00
C TYR A 268 7.69 5.46 6.67
N ASP A 269 7.23 4.71 7.66
CA ASP A 269 7.93 3.58 8.25
C ASP A 269 7.51 2.29 7.55
N LEU A 270 8.48 1.44 7.21
CA LEU A 270 8.23 0.09 6.70
C LEU A 270 7.82 -0.82 7.85
N ILE A 271 6.59 -1.33 7.81
CA ILE A 271 6.04 -2.20 8.86
C ILE A 271 5.84 -3.66 8.39
N GLY A 272 6.00 -3.91 7.09
CA GLY A 272 5.99 -5.25 6.51
C GLY A 272 6.29 -5.20 5.02
N TYR A 273 6.64 -6.35 4.44
CA TYR A 273 6.85 -6.49 3.00
C TYR A 273 6.73 -7.95 2.58
N THR A 274 6.46 -8.18 1.31
CA THR A 274 6.56 -9.50 0.68
C THR A 274 6.76 -9.31 -0.82
N TYR A 275 7.65 -10.08 -1.44
CA TYR A 275 7.97 -9.99 -2.88
C TYR A 275 8.12 -8.56 -3.38
N SER A 276 7.13 -8.02 -4.10
CA SER A 276 7.10 -6.67 -4.64
C SER A 276 6.28 -5.70 -3.77
N LEU A 277 5.46 -6.18 -2.84
CA LEU A 277 4.60 -5.38 -1.98
C LEU A 277 5.35 -4.79 -0.76
N ALA A 278 5.19 -3.49 -0.52
CA ALA A 278 5.58 -2.82 0.72
C ALA A 278 4.35 -2.43 1.54
N VAL A 279 4.41 -2.63 2.85
CA VAL A 279 3.40 -2.23 3.84
C VAL A 279 3.99 -1.15 4.73
N LEU A 280 3.37 0.02 4.68
CA LEU A 280 3.90 1.26 5.20
C LEU A 280 2.93 1.89 6.20
N ARG A 281 3.48 2.56 7.20
CA ARG A 281 2.71 3.43 8.12
C ARG A 281 3.27 4.83 8.08
N ARG A 282 2.41 5.83 8.20
CA ARG A 282 2.85 7.22 8.29
C ARG A 282 3.79 7.40 9.49
N LYS A 283 4.93 8.07 9.28
CA LYS A 283 5.81 8.45 10.41
C LYS A 283 5.12 9.43 11.33
N ASN A 284 5.48 9.37 12.61
CA ASN A 284 4.99 10.33 13.60
C ASN A 284 5.20 11.77 13.07
N PRO A 285 4.17 12.65 13.15
CA PRO A 285 4.25 14.01 12.63
C PRO A 285 5.46 14.82 13.13
N ARG A 286 5.99 14.51 14.32
CA ARG A 286 7.20 15.15 14.87
C ARG A 286 8.49 14.85 14.10
N TYR A 287 8.51 13.78 13.30
CA TYR A 287 9.65 13.38 12.49
C TYR A 287 9.45 13.65 10.99
N LEU A 288 8.30 14.25 10.62
CA LEU A 288 8.07 14.65 9.24
C LEU A 288 8.80 15.97 8.95
N LEU A 289 9.38 16.07 7.76
CA LEU A 289 9.97 17.31 7.25
C LEU A 289 8.89 18.39 7.14
N GLU A 290 9.22 19.66 7.38
CA GLU A 290 8.25 20.78 7.38
C GLU A 290 7.41 20.87 6.08
N ASP A 291 7.97 20.42 4.96
CA ASP A 291 7.35 20.46 3.63
C ASP A 291 6.49 19.22 3.28
N TRP A 292 6.28 18.28 4.21
CA TRP A 292 5.70 16.97 3.92
C TRP A 292 4.34 17.04 3.20
N ARG A 293 3.50 18.03 3.53
CA ARG A 293 2.17 18.22 2.91
C ARG A 293 2.23 18.46 1.40
N MET A 294 3.36 18.97 0.92
CA MET A 294 3.60 19.30 -0.49
C MET A 294 4.67 18.41 -1.14
N ALA A 295 5.25 17.46 -0.41
CA ALA A 295 6.35 16.61 -0.89
C ALA A 295 6.01 15.86 -2.18
N TRP A 296 4.75 15.45 -2.34
CA TRP A 296 4.23 14.79 -3.55
C TRP A 296 4.39 15.62 -4.83
N LYS A 297 4.38 16.96 -4.75
CA LYS A 297 4.53 17.83 -5.93
C LYS A 297 5.85 17.61 -6.65
N ARG A 298 6.89 17.20 -5.93
CA ARG A 298 8.19 16.88 -6.51
C ARG A 298 8.13 15.68 -7.45
N TYR A 299 7.13 14.81 -7.33
CA TYR A 299 7.03 13.55 -8.07
C TYR A 299 5.94 13.58 -9.16
N LEU A 300 5.33 14.74 -9.45
CA LEU A 300 4.32 14.87 -10.51
C LEU A 300 4.87 14.67 -11.93
N HIS A 301 6.20 14.61 -12.07
CA HIS A 301 6.84 14.35 -13.36
C HIS A 301 7.16 12.86 -13.57
N ASP A 302 6.98 12.02 -12.55
CA ASP A 302 7.28 10.58 -12.61
C ASP A 302 5.98 9.76 -12.65
N PRO A 303 5.56 9.28 -13.84
CA PRO A 303 4.36 8.47 -13.98
C PRO A 303 4.56 7.01 -13.54
N PHE A 304 5.79 6.60 -13.22
CA PHE A 304 6.11 5.20 -12.99
C PHE A 304 5.81 4.72 -11.58
#